data_AF-A0AB72ZAK6-F1
#
_entry.id   AF-A0AB72ZAK6-F1
#
_cell.length_a   1.000
_cell.length_b   1.000
_cell.length_c   1.000
_cell.angle_alpha   90.00
_cell.angle_beta   90.00
_cell.angle_gamma   90.00
#
_symmetry.space_group_name_H-M   'P 1'
#
loop_
_entity.id
_entity.type
_entity.pdbx_description
1 polymer ?
#
loop_
_entity_poly.entity_id
_entity_poly.type
_entity_poly.pdbx_seq_one_letter_code
_entity_poly.pdbx_strand_id
1 'polypeptide(L)'
;MSRIDIAELNDFLHGLRSSNAEAKAMIRKIKEAAMDYSQDDRLKGEAVTTSKRYFKSTYTSICQSIIEALDESEERLAQYIREFGSQVDSSPSARIDAEILQEAMAKVSQLQRKEEDLHRQLTAPNTKPDMQQVYAVKSRSVHTQLLKAIEQENILEKYLAFEQSHGPFFNALAELIRA
;
A
#
# COMPACT_ATOMS: atom_id res chain seq x y z
N MET A 1 -6.59 -1.06 13.60
CA MET A 1 -5.56 -0.59 12.66
C MET A 1 -5.35 -1.66 11.61
N SER A 2 -5.14 -1.27 10.36
CA SER A 2 -4.97 -2.19 9.24
C SER A 2 -3.58 -2.84 9.26
N ARG A 3 -3.50 -4.10 8.84
CA ARG A 3 -2.25 -4.80 8.52
C ARG A 3 -1.87 -4.42 7.08
N ILE A 4 -0.62 -4.04 6.84
CA ILE A 4 -0.05 -3.92 5.49
C ILE A 4 0.94 -5.04 5.26
N ASP A 5 0.81 -5.69 4.11
CA ASP A 5 1.74 -6.67 3.59
C ASP A 5 2.04 -6.32 2.13
N ILE A 6 3.26 -5.85 1.86
CA ILE A 6 3.63 -5.33 0.53
C ILE A 6 3.70 -6.43 -0.52
N ALA A 7 3.97 -7.67 -0.12
CA ALA A 7 3.91 -8.80 -1.05
C ALA A 7 2.45 -9.05 -1.47
N GLU A 8 1.52 -9.11 -0.52
CA GLU A 8 0.09 -9.27 -0.81
C GLU A 8 -0.45 -8.12 -1.67
N LEU A 9 -0.03 -6.87 -1.42
CA LEU A 9 -0.44 -5.72 -2.23
C LEU A 9 0.11 -5.75 -3.66
N ASN A 10 1.35 -6.20 -3.87
CA ASN A 10 1.91 -6.36 -5.21
C ASN A 10 1.21 -7.50 -5.98
N ASP A 11 0.93 -8.61 -5.33
CA ASP A 11 0.17 -9.72 -5.91
C ASP A 11 -1.24 -9.27 -6.30
N PHE A 12 -1.91 -8.50 -5.43
CA PHE A 12 -3.20 -7.91 -5.71
C PHE A 12 -3.14 -6.94 -6.89
N LEU A 13 -2.14 -6.04 -6.95
CA LEU A 13 -1.94 -5.15 -8.10
C LEU A 13 -1.73 -5.91 -9.40
N HIS A 14 -0.99 -7.03 -9.37
CA HIS A 14 -0.80 -7.86 -10.56
C HIS A 14 -2.13 -8.48 -11.01
N GLY A 15 -2.91 -9.04 -10.08
CA GLY A 15 -4.24 -9.58 -10.37
C GLY A 15 -5.20 -8.52 -10.90
N LEU A 16 -5.20 -7.32 -10.29
CA LEU A 16 -6.00 -6.17 -10.71
C LEU A 16 -5.69 -5.78 -12.15
N ARG A 17 -4.41 -5.65 -12.52
CA ARG A 17 -3.98 -5.34 -13.89
C ARG A 17 -4.45 -6.37 -14.90
N SER A 18 -4.37 -7.66 -14.56
CA SER A 18 -4.86 -8.74 -15.43
C SER A 18 -6.37 -8.63 -15.66
N SER A 19 -7.13 -8.50 -14.56
CA SER A 19 -8.59 -8.35 -14.60
C SER A 19 -9.01 -7.10 -15.37
N ASN A 20 -8.35 -5.97 -15.14
CA ASN A 20 -8.66 -4.72 -15.83
C ASN A 20 -8.29 -4.78 -17.30
N ALA A 21 -7.22 -5.48 -17.69
CA ALA A 21 -6.89 -5.69 -19.10
C ALA A 21 -8.00 -6.46 -19.84
N GLU A 22 -8.54 -7.51 -19.23
CA GLU A 22 -9.67 -8.27 -19.77
C GLU A 22 -10.94 -7.40 -19.86
N ALA A 23 -11.27 -6.67 -18.79
CA ALA A 23 -12.41 -5.75 -18.77
C ALA A 23 -12.30 -4.66 -19.84
N LYS A 24 -11.14 -4.00 -19.95
CA LYS A 24 -10.86 -3.00 -20.99
C LYS A 24 -11.02 -3.58 -22.40
N ALA A 25 -10.58 -4.82 -22.64
CA ALA A 25 -10.76 -5.48 -23.93
C ALA A 25 -12.25 -5.72 -24.26
N MET A 26 -13.06 -6.14 -23.27
CA MET A 26 -14.51 -6.32 -23.46
C MET A 26 -15.22 -4.98 -23.72
N ILE A 27 -14.89 -3.95 -22.95
CA ILE A 27 -15.50 -2.61 -23.08
C ILE A 27 -15.18 -2.00 -24.46
N ARG A 28 -13.95 -2.17 -24.95
CA ARG A 28 -13.57 -1.72 -26.30
C ARG A 28 -14.41 -2.39 -27.39
N LYS A 29 -14.66 -3.70 -27.28
CA LYS A 29 -15.55 -4.42 -28.23
C LYS A 29 -16.99 -3.90 -28.18
N ILE A 30 -17.51 -3.59 -26.99
CA ILE A 30 -18.85 -2.98 -26.84
C ILE A 30 -18.89 -1.60 -27.52
N LYS A 31 -17.85 -0.79 -27.30
CA LYS A 31 -17.72 0.53 -27.94
C LYS A 31 -17.67 0.41 -29.47
N GLU A 32 -16.87 -0.52 -30.00
CA GLU A 32 -16.79 -0.79 -31.44
C GLU A 32 -18.15 -1.20 -32.01
N ALA A 33 -18.83 -2.17 -31.40
CA ALA A 33 -20.15 -2.60 -31.86
C ALA A 33 -21.21 -1.48 -31.82
N ALA A 34 -21.18 -0.62 -30.79
CA ALA A 34 -22.04 0.54 -30.69
C ALA A 34 -21.73 1.59 -31.77
N MET A 35 -20.45 1.78 -32.09
CA MET A 35 -20.01 2.68 -33.16
C MET A 35 -20.41 2.15 -34.53
N ASP A 36 -20.19 0.87 -34.81
CA ASP A 36 -20.57 0.21 -36.06
C ASP A 36 -22.07 0.33 -36.31
N TYR A 37 -22.90 0.05 -35.29
CA TYR A 37 -24.34 0.26 -35.36
C TYR A 37 -24.71 1.73 -35.64
N SER A 38 -24.04 2.68 -34.97
CA SER A 38 -24.30 4.11 -35.14
C SER A 38 -23.96 4.62 -36.55
N GLN A 39 -23.02 3.97 -37.24
CA GLN A 39 -22.54 4.32 -38.58
C GLN A 39 -23.18 3.51 -39.70
N ASP A 40 -24.02 2.50 -39.40
CA ASP A 40 -24.61 1.62 -40.40
C ASP A 40 -25.74 2.30 -41.20
N ASP A 41 -25.46 2.76 -42.42
CA ASP A 41 -26.44 3.47 -43.27
C ASP A 41 -27.57 2.59 -43.85
N ARG A 42 -27.57 1.27 -43.62
CA ARG A 42 -28.61 0.35 -44.13
C ARG A 42 -29.93 0.52 -43.39
N LEU A 43 -29.87 0.85 -42.10
CA LEU A 43 -31.05 1.06 -41.25
C LEU A 43 -31.45 2.53 -41.26
N LYS A 44 -32.69 2.81 -41.66
CA LYS A 44 -33.26 4.16 -41.82
C LYS A 44 -34.59 4.31 -41.09
N GLY A 45 -34.97 5.55 -40.80
CA GLY A 45 -36.19 5.91 -40.08
C GLY A 45 -35.89 6.72 -38.83
N GLU A 46 -36.87 7.50 -38.38
CA GLU A 46 -36.70 8.45 -37.27
C GLU A 46 -36.33 7.77 -35.93
N ALA A 47 -36.94 6.60 -35.66
CA ALA A 47 -36.61 5.77 -34.49
C ALA A 47 -35.16 5.26 -34.54
N VAL A 48 -34.70 4.83 -35.71
CA VAL A 48 -33.31 4.36 -35.92
C VAL A 48 -32.33 5.52 -35.73
N THR A 49 -32.62 6.69 -36.31
CA THR A 49 -31.78 7.89 -36.14
C THR A 49 -31.64 8.28 -34.68
N THR A 50 -32.74 8.23 -33.91
CA THR A 50 -32.72 8.52 -32.47
C THR A 50 -31.90 7.49 -31.69
N SER A 51 -32.09 6.20 -31.98
CA SER A 51 -31.30 5.12 -31.38
C SER A 51 -29.80 5.27 -31.67
N LYS A 52 -29.40 5.47 -32.93
CA LYS A 52 -28.00 5.67 -33.32
C LYS A 52 -27.35 6.86 -32.61
N ARG A 53 -28.10 7.96 -32.43
CA ARG A 53 -27.62 9.12 -31.67
C ARG A 53 -27.31 8.75 -30.23
N TYR A 54 -28.21 8.02 -29.56
CA TYR A 54 -28.01 7.55 -28.19
C TYR A 54 -26.77 6.64 -28.08
N PHE A 55 -26.62 5.64 -28.95
CA PHE A 55 -25.42 4.78 -28.93
C PHE A 55 -24.13 5.57 -29.19
N LYS A 56 -24.14 6.51 -30.13
CA LYS A 56 -22.97 7.34 -30.42
C LYS A 56 -22.57 8.22 -29.24
N SER A 57 -23.52 8.89 -28.59
CA SER A 57 -23.22 9.82 -27.50
C SER A 57 -22.99 9.13 -26.16
N THR A 58 -23.85 8.18 -25.81
CA THR A 58 -23.93 7.66 -24.44
C THR A 58 -22.97 6.50 -24.23
N TYR A 59 -22.94 5.53 -25.15
CA TYR A 59 -22.03 4.38 -24.99
C TYR A 59 -20.56 4.77 -25.13
N THR A 60 -20.23 5.72 -26.02
CA THR A 60 -18.86 6.22 -26.15
C THR A 60 -18.35 6.82 -24.85
N SER A 61 -19.12 7.70 -24.23
CA SER A 61 -18.74 8.36 -22.98
C SER A 61 -18.67 7.38 -21.82
N ILE A 62 -19.68 6.51 -21.65
CA ILE A 62 -19.69 5.52 -20.57
C ILE A 62 -18.51 4.55 -20.69
N CYS A 63 -18.25 4.01 -21.89
CA CYS A 63 -17.12 3.11 -22.11
C CYS A 63 -15.79 3.79 -21.80
N GLN A 64 -15.65 5.07 -22.16
CA GLN A 64 -14.46 5.84 -21.88
C GLN A 64 -14.27 6.06 -20.36
N SER A 65 -15.31 6.49 -19.65
CA SER A 65 -15.27 6.70 -18.20
C SER A 65 -14.95 5.42 -17.43
N ILE A 66 -15.49 4.25 -17.85
CA ILE A 66 -15.15 2.98 -17.21
C ILE A 66 -13.67 2.64 -17.43
N ILE A 67 -13.16 2.81 -18.66
CA ILE A 67 -11.73 2.55 -18.96
C ILE A 67 -10.84 3.45 -18.09
N GLU A 68 -11.18 4.74 -17.97
CA GLU A 68 -10.44 5.70 -17.14
C GLU A 68 -10.47 5.31 -15.66
N ALA A 69 -11.62 4.87 -15.13
CA ALA A 69 -11.71 4.40 -13.75
C ALA A 69 -10.85 3.14 -13.50
N LEU A 70 -10.78 2.23 -14.48
CA LEU A 70 -9.92 1.04 -14.40
C LEU A 70 -8.43 1.43 -14.40
N ASP A 71 -8.02 2.33 -15.31
CA ASP A 71 -6.64 2.82 -15.38
C ASP A 71 -6.24 3.58 -14.09
N GLU A 72 -7.11 4.44 -13.59
CA GLU A 72 -6.91 5.18 -12.34
C GLU A 72 -6.77 4.22 -11.15
N SER A 73 -7.55 3.13 -11.12
CA SER A 73 -7.47 2.15 -10.02
C SER A 73 -6.11 1.45 -9.97
N GLU A 74 -5.54 1.12 -11.14
CA GLU A 74 -4.22 0.52 -11.25
C GLU A 74 -3.13 1.51 -10.83
N GLU A 75 -3.22 2.75 -11.32
CA GLU A 75 -2.20 3.77 -11.06
C GLU A 75 -2.19 4.18 -9.58
N ARG A 76 -3.36 4.40 -8.97
CA ARG A 76 -3.46 4.74 -7.55
C ARG A 76 -2.87 3.64 -6.69
N LEU A 77 -3.25 2.38 -6.91
CA LEU A 77 -2.70 1.28 -6.11
C LEU A 77 -1.18 1.16 -6.30
N ALA A 78 -0.69 1.29 -7.54
CA ALA A 78 0.74 1.28 -7.81
C ALA A 78 1.48 2.45 -7.14
N GLN A 79 0.88 3.64 -7.14
CA GLN A 79 1.42 4.82 -6.47
C GLN A 79 1.48 4.63 -4.96
N TYR A 80 0.41 4.11 -4.34
CA TYR A 80 0.37 3.81 -2.91
C TYR A 80 1.51 2.86 -2.49
N ILE A 81 1.75 1.78 -3.25
CA ILE A 81 2.83 0.83 -2.97
C ILE A 81 4.22 1.49 -3.11
N ARG A 82 4.42 2.31 -4.15
CA ARG A 82 5.69 3.05 -4.35
C ARG A 82 5.93 4.06 -3.23
N GLU A 83 4.91 4.79 -2.83
CA GLU A 83 5.00 5.78 -1.76
C GLU A 83 5.26 5.12 -0.41
N PHE A 84 4.61 3.99 -0.11
CA PHE A 84 4.92 3.18 1.06
C PHE A 84 6.41 2.78 1.08
N GLY A 85 6.91 2.24 -0.04
CA GLY A 85 8.30 1.80 -0.15
C GLY A 85 9.33 2.92 0.07
N SER A 86 9.00 4.15 -0.34
CA SER A 86 9.89 5.31 -0.19
C SER A 86 9.78 6.02 1.16
N GLN A 87 8.60 6.01 1.79
CA GLN A 87 8.33 6.75 3.03
C GLN A 87 8.43 5.88 4.28
N VAL A 88 8.14 4.58 4.18
CA VAL A 88 8.00 3.67 5.33
C VAL A 88 9.12 2.64 5.36
N ASP A 89 9.07 1.67 4.43
CA ASP A 89 10.03 0.57 4.34
C ASP A 89 10.16 0.08 2.90
N SER A 90 11.37 0.17 2.35
CA SER A 90 11.70 -0.25 0.98
C SER A 90 11.77 -1.77 0.79
N SER A 91 11.63 -2.55 1.86
CA SER A 91 11.74 -4.01 1.82
C SER A 91 10.60 -4.62 0.98
N PRO A 92 10.89 -5.53 0.03
CA PRO A 92 9.87 -6.17 -0.79
C PRO A 92 8.87 -7.01 0.00
N SER A 93 9.29 -7.48 1.18
CA SER A 93 8.49 -8.26 2.14
C SER A 93 8.14 -7.44 3.39
N ALA A 94 8.08 -6.12 3.26
CA ALA A 94 7.69 -5.25 4.37
C ALA A 94 6.29 -5.65 4.85
N ARG A 95 6.19 -5.91 6.15
CA ARG A 95 4.94 -6.27 6.81
C ARG A 95 4.82 -5.48 8.10
N ILE A 96 3.71 -4.77 8.24
CA ILE A 96 3.40 -3.98 9.43
C ILE A 96 2.02 -4.40 9.92
N ASP A 97 1.96 -4.88 11.15
CA ASP A 97 0.72 -5.12 11.87
C ASP A 97 0.76 -4.48 13.26
N ALA A 98 -0.42 -4.28 13.85
CA ALA A 98 -0.57 -3.61 15.14
C ALA A 98 0.08 -4.41 16.29
N GLU A 99 0.19 -5.73 16.14
CA GLU A 99 0.85 -6.62 17.10
C GLU A 99 2.36 -6.43 17.07
N ILE A 100 2.97 -6.42 15.88
CA ILE A 100 4.40 -6.09 15.67
C ILE A 100 4.70 -4.69 16.23
N LEU A 101 3.79 -3.73 16.08
CA LEU A 101 3.94 -2.38 16.64
C LEU A 101 4.06 -2.40 18.16
N GLN A 102 3.12 -3.07 18.83
CA GLN A 102 3.08 -3.16 20.28
C GLN A 102 4.25 -3.97 20.83
N GLU A 103 4.64 -5.04 20.14
CA GLU A 103 5.81 -5.86 20.48
C GLU A 103 7.12 -5.06 20.36
N ALA A 104 7.30 -4.28 19.29
CA ALA A 104 8.50 -3.47 19.09
C ALA A 104 8.66 -2.44 20.21
N MET A 105 7.61 -1.68 20.54
CA MET A 105 7.64 -0.68 21.62
C MET A 105 7.93 -1.33 22.99
N ALA A 106 7.30 -2.47 23.28
CA ALA A 106 7.55 -3.21 24.52
C ALA A 106 9.00 -3.72 24.59
N LYS A 107 9.55 -4.17 23.46
CA LYS A 107 10.92 -4.67 23.34
C LYS A 107 11.96 -3.56 23.49
N VAL A 108 11.74 -2.37 22.93
CA VAL A 108 12.58 -1.18 23.15
C VAL A 108 12.64 -0.87 24.64
N SER A 109 11.47 -0.72 25.29
CA SER A 109 11.37 -0.43 26.72
C SER A 109 12.07 -1.47 27.59
N GLN A 110 11.94 -2.76 27.24
CA GLN A 110 12.60 -3.86 27.96
C GLN A 110 14.12 -3.83 27.78
N LEU A 111 14.61 -3.58 26.55
CA LEU A 111 16.03 -3.55 26.24
C LEU A 111 16.74 -2.35 26.86
N GLN A 112 16.09 -1.17 26.88
CA GLN A 112 16.60 0.02 27.57
C GLN A 112 16.83 -0.25 29.07
N ARG A 113 15.82 -0.80 29.76
CA ARG A 113 15.95 -1.17 31.19
C ARG A 113 17.09 -2.17 31.42
N LYS A 114 17.25 -3.13 30.51
CA LYS A 114 18.31 -4.16 30.59
C LYS A 114 19.70 -3.58 30.33
N GLU A 115 19.82 -2.62 29.41
CA GLU A 115 21.07 -1.90 29.16
C GLU A 115 21.47 -1.07 30.39
N GLU A 116 20.53 -0.33 30.98
CA GLU A 116 20.77 0.45 32.20
C GLU A 116 21.19 -0.44 33.38
N ASP A 117 20.52 -1.57 33.59
CA ASP A 117 20.87 -2.53 34.65
C ASP A 117 22.26 -3.13 34.44
N LEU A 118 22.60 -3.54 33.21
CA LEU A 118 23.95 -4.03 32.88
C LEU A 118 25.02 -2.94 33.05
N HIS A 119 24.72 -1.69 32.72
CA HIS A 119 25.62 -0.57 32.92
C HIS A 119 25.87 -0.30 34.42
N ARG A 120 24.82 -0.37 35.25
CA ARG A 120 24.95 -0.29 36.72
C ARG A 120 25.80 -1.43 37.27
N GLN A 121 25.59 -2.66 36.79
CA GLN A 121 26.39 -3.83 37.21
C GLN A 121 27.86 -3.72 36.77
N LEU A 122 28.14 -3.13 35.62
CA LEU A 122 29.52 -2.87 35.16
C LEU A 122 30.25 -1.83 36.01
N THR A 123 29.54 -0.78 36.43
CA THR A 123 30.10 0.36 37.17
C THR A 123 30.07 0.18 38.68
N ALA A 124 29.48 -0.91 39.19
CA ALA A 124 29.37 -1.17 40.61
C ALA A 124 30.75 -1.43 41.26
N PRO A 125 31.01 -0.90 42.48
CA PRO A 125 32.32 -1.02 43.15
C PRO A 125 32.77 -2.45 43.45
N ASN A 126 31.83 -3.39 43.55
CA ASN A 126 32.07 -4.77 43.98
C ASN A 126 32.05 -5.79 42.83
N THR A 127 32.08 -5.32 41.58
CA THR A 127 32.02 -6.19 40.41
C THR A 127 33.33 -6.94 40.24
N LYS A 128 33.26 -8.27 40.32
CA LYS A 128 34.44 -9.13 40.20
C LYS A 128 35.06 -9.01 38.79
N PRO A 129 36.40 -9.07 38.64
CA PRO A 129 37.09 -8.89 37.36
C PRO A 129 36.69 -9.90 36.27
N ASP A 130 36.39 -11.14 36.65
CA ASP A 130 35.86 -12.20 35.78
C ASP A 130 34.45 -11.86 35.25
N MET A 131 33.63 -11.21 36.08
CA MET A 131 32.28 -10.78 35.72
C MET A 131 32.26 -9.52 34.85
N GLN A 132 33.28 -8.66 34.93
CA GLN A 132 33.37 -7.45 34.09
C GLN A 132 33.37 -7.78 32.58
N GLN A 133 34.13 -8.80 32.16
CA GLN A 133 34.14 -9.22 30.75
C GLN A 133 32.78 -9.79 30.32
N VAL A 134 32.15 -10.59 31.18
CA VAL A 134 30.82 -11.18 30.92
C VAL A 134 29.77 -10.08 30.74
N TYR A 135 29.75 -9.07 31.62
CA TYR A 135 28.81 -7.96 31.51
C TYR A 135 29.09 -7.06 30.30
N ALA A 136 30.36 -6.86 29.92
CA ALA A 136 30.72 -6.08 28.75
C ALA A 136 30.20 -6.73 27.45
N VAL A 137 30.34 -8.06 27.31
CA VAL A 137 29.80 -8.81 26.16
C VAL A 137 28.27 -8.75 26.13
N LYS A 138 27.61 -8.95 27.28
CA LYS A 138 26.14 -8.84 27.39
C LYS A 138 25.64 -7.44 27.05
N SER A 139 26.33 -6.39 27.53
CA SER A 139 25.99 -5.00 27.26
C SER A 139 26.06 -4.71 25.76
N ARG A 140 27.14 -5.11 25.07
CA ARG A 140 27.24 -4.97 23.61
C ARG A 140 26.10 -5.69 22.87
N SER A 141 25.78 -6.92 23.26
CA SER A 141 24.69 -7.67 22.65
C SER A 141 23.32 -7.00 22.85
N VAL A 142 23.03 -6.51 24.06
CA VAL A 142 21.77 -5.81 24.36
C VAL A 142 21.69 -4.49 23.59
N HIS A 143 22.79 -3.75 23.53
CA HIS A 143 22.88 -2.51 22.77
C HIS A 143 22.59 -2.74 21.27
N THR A 144 23.17 -3.77 20.65
CA THR A 144 22.85 -4.11 19.25
C THR A 144 21.38 -4.49 19.06
N GLN A 145 20.78 -5.21 20.01
CA GLN A 145 19.35 -5.53 19.96
C GLN A 145 18.47 -4.28 20.12
N LEU A 146 18.89 -3.33 20.96
CA LEU A 146 18.18 -2.07 21.16
C LEU A 146 18.18 -1.22 19.89
N LEU A 147 19.33 -1.10 19.21
CA LEU A 147 19.42 -0.36 17.94
C LEU A 147 18.45 -0.92 16.90
N LYS A 148 18.36 -2.25 16.77
CA LYS A 148 17.39 -2.90 15.88
C LYS A 148 15.94 -2.62 16.29
N ALA A 149 15.65 -2.61 17.59
CA ALA A 149 14.30 -2.34 18.08
C ALA A 149 13.89 -0.87 17.84
N ILE A 150 14.82 0.08 18.00
CA ILE A 150 14.59 1.50 17.67
C ILE A 150 14.34 1.69 16.16
N GLU A 151 15.09 0.98 15.32
CA GLU A 151 14.85 1.00 13.87
C GLU A 151 13.44 0.52 13.52
N GLN A 152 12.97 -0.54 14.18
CA GLN A 152 11.59 -1.01 14.04
C GLN A 152 10.57 0.03 14.50
N GLU A 153 10.78 0.68 15.65
CA GLU A 153 9.93 1.78 16.14
C GLU A 153 9.82 2.93 15.13
N ASN A 154 10.93 3.34 14.53
CA ASN A 154 10.95 4.38 13.50
C ASN A 154 10.14 4.00 12.24
N ILE A 155 10.21 2.73 11.80
CA ILE A 155 9.36 2.24 10.69
C ILE A 155 7.87 2.37 11.05
N LEU A 156 7.52 2.11 12.30
CA LEU A 156 6.14 2.19 12.79
C LEU A 156 5.63 3.62 12.86
N GLU A 157 6.46 4.56 13.31
CA GLU A 157 6.12 5.99 13.28
C GLU A 157 5.90 6.49 11.86
N LYS A 158 6.79 6.11 10.93
CA LYS A 158 6.64 6.42 9.49
C LYS A 158 5.35 5.85 8.92
N TYR A 159 4.99 4.61 9.29
CA TYR A 159 3.75 3.99 8.87
C TYR A 159 2.52 4.75 9.37
N LEU A 160 2.49 5.15 10.64
CA LEU A 160 1.37 5.93 11.19
C LEU A 160 1.22 7.28 10.48
N ALA A 161 2.33 7.96 10.21
CA ALA A 161 2.33 9.19 9.44
C ALA A 161 1.84 8.98 8.00
N PHE A 162 2.25 7.87 7.37
CA PHE A 162 1.82 7.47 6.04
C PHE A 162 0.31 7.20 5.97
N GLU A 163 -0.26 6.42 6.90
CA GLU A 163 -1.70 6.17 6.95
C GLU A 163 -2.52 7.45 7.16
N GLN A 164 -2.02 8.38 7.99
CA GLN A 164 -2.67 9.67 8.20
C GLN A 164 -2.67 10.53 6.93
N SER A 165 -1.58 10.54 6.17
CA SER A 165 -1.50 11.30 4.93
C SER A 165 -2.23 10.65 3.75
N HIS A 166 -2.39 9.32 3.76
CA HIS A 166 -3.00 8.54 2.69
C HIS A 166 -4.48 8.17 2.93
N GLY A 167 -5.11 8.62 4.02
CA GLY A 167 -6.53 8.43 4.26
C GLY A 167 -7.47 8.79 3.08
N PRO A 168 -7.29 9.94 2.41
CA PRO A 168 -8.11 10.33 1.25
C PRO A 168 -7.56 9.83 -0.11
N PHE A 169 -6.51 9.00 -0.11
CA PHE A 169 -5.71 8.73 -1.30
C PHE A 169 -6.50 8.12 -2.47
N PHE A 170 -7.52 7.33 -2.16
CA PHE A 170 -8.39 6.69 -3.16
C PHE A 170 -9.70 7.46 -3.44
N ASN A 171 -9.86 8.69 -2.91
CA ASN A 171 -11.08 9.48 -3.11
C ASN A 171 -11.34 9.83 -4.57
N ALA A 172 -10.29 10.00 -5.38
CA ALA A 172 -10.41 10.26 -6.82
C ALA A 172 -11.20 9.18 -7.56
N LEU A 173 -11.08 7.90 -7.14
CA LEU A 173 -11.89 6.81 -7.70
C LEU A 173 -13.36 6.96 -7.33
N ALA A 174 -13.65 7.39 -6.10
CA ALA A 174 -15.03 7.61 -5.66
C ALA A 174 -15.69 8.77 -6.42
N GLU A 175 -14.92 9.78 -6.81
CA GLU A 175 -15.40 10.90 -7.64
C GLU A 175 -15.69 10.45 -9.08
N LEU A 176 -14.80 9.66 -9.68
CA LEU A 176 -14.99 9.11 -11.04
C LEU A 176 -16.23 8.22 -11.17
N ILE A 177 -16.61 7.51 -10.11
CA ILE A 177 -17.80 6.64 -10.09
C ILE A 177 -19.10 7.45 -9.92
N ARG A 178 -19.03 8.67 -9.39
CA ARG A 178 -20.19 9.54 -9.10
C ARG A 178 -20.48 10.58 -10.20
N ALA A 179 -19.52 10.83 -11.08
CA ALA A 179 -19.63 11.74 -12.22
C ALA A 179 -20.40 11.10 -13.39
#